data_AF-A0A925MI88-F1
#
_entry.id   AF-A0A925MI88-F1
#
_cell.length_a   1.000
_cell.length_b   1.000
_cell.length_c   1.000
_cell.angle_alpha   90.00
_cell.angle_beta   90.00
_cell.angle_gamma   90.00
#
_symmetry.space_group_name_H-M   'P 1'
#
loop_
_entity.id
_entity.type
_entity.pdbx_description
1 polymer ?
#
loop_
_entity_poly.entity_id
_entity_poly.type
_entity_poly.pdbx_seq_one_letter_code
_entity_poly.pdbx_strand_id
1 'polypeptide(L)'
;MPSFLITCCHATCTVPEAFRELFKGSEDLVTSVAGWEPGALNLAQGLAMKFSTPLIHGDVTRLLLDLDHDNEKRWSKISATLPEATKVKLIERHEKKFRMAIEQRLMEDFKRHTSVIHLIIHTAPIADGSIILEYSSSDHARIIAEATVNNLPASEITSR
;
A
#
# COMPACT_ATOMS: atom_id res chain seq x y z
N MET A 1 23.07 -9.92 0.96
CA MET A 1 22.01 -9.39 1.84
C MET A 1 20.76 -9.16 0.99
N PRO A 2 19.55 -9.44 1.52
CA PRO A 2 18.30 -9.17 0.80
C PRO A 2 18.17 -7.66 0.50
N SER A 3 17.59 -7.33 -0.65
CA SER A 3 17.11 -5.96 -0.90
C SER A 3 15.75 -5.77 -0.25
N PHE A 4 15.41 -4.53 0.08
CA PHE A 4 14.06 -4.15 0.52
C PHE A 4 13.36 -3.41 -0.61
N LEU A 5 12.08 -3.69 -0.83
CA LEU A 5 11.18 -2.83 -1.60
C LEU A 5 10.06 -2.38 -0.69
N ILE A 6 9.80 -1.08 -0.63
CA ILE A 6 8.73 -0.54 0.22
C ILE A 6 7.64 0.04 -0.67
N THR A 7 6.40 -0.37 -0.42
CA THR A 7 5.21 0.16 -1.08
C THR A 7 4.18 0.67 -0.09
N CYS A 8 3.37 1.64 -0.50
CA CYS A 8 2.21 2.11 0.28
C CYS A 8 1.02 2.37 -0.65
N CYS A 9 0.02 1.49 -0.63
CA CYS A 9 -1.13 1.54 -1.52
C CYS A 9 -2.08 2.70 -1.17
N HIS A 10 -2.37 2.91 0.12
CA HIS A 10 -3.33 3.89 0.63
C HIS A 10 -2.67 5.20 1.11
N ALA A 11 -1.67 5.66 0.39
CA ALA A 11 -0.76 6.73 0.81
C ALA A 11 -1.38 8.14 0.87
N THR A 12 -2.46 8.40 0.12
CA THR A 12 -3.03 9.74 -0.02
C THR A 12 -4.55 9.72 -0.17
N CYS A 13 -5.21 10.80 0.25
CA CYS A 13 -6.62 11.08 -0.02
C CYS A 13 -6.84 11.91 -1.30
N THR A 14 -5.84 12.06 -2.16
CA THR A 14 -5.95 12.89 -3.36
C THR A 14 -7.05 12.39 -4.32
N VAL A 15 -7.97 13.28 -4.66
CA VAL A 15 -8.94 13.08 -5.76
C VAL A 15 -8.43 13.86 -6.98
N PRO A 16 -8.16 13.20 -8.12
CA PRO A 16 -7.78 13.91 -9.34
C PRO A 16 -8.89 14.86 -9.79
N GLU A 17 -8.50 15.99 -10.40
CA GLU A 17 -9.41 17.07 -10.78
C GLU A 17 -10.63 16.61 -11.58
N ALA A 18 -10.42 15.69 -12.53
CA ALA A 18 -11.48 15.11 -13.37
C ALA A 18 -12.59 14.39 -12.58
N PHE A 19 -12.35 14.04 -11.31
CA PHE A 19 -13.27 13.31 -10.45
C PHE A 19 -13.78 14.13 -9.26
N ARG A 20 -13.45 15.41 -9.14
CA ARG A 20 -13.90 16.22 -7.99
C ARG A 20 -15.43 16.24 -7.84
N GLU A 21 -16.16 16.38 -8.95
CA GLU A 21 -17.63 16.35 -8.93
C GLU A 21 -18.20 15.01 -8.45
N LEU A 22 -17.50 13.89 -8.69
CA LEU A 22 -17.93 12.57 -8.20
C LEU A 22 -17.93 12.49 -6.67
N PHE A 23 -17.04 13.24 -6.02
CA PHE A 23 -16.86 13.24 -4.56
C PHE A 23 -17.52 14.43 -3.86
N LYS A 24 -18.30 15.23 -4.58
CA LYS A 24 -18.99 16.39 -4.02
C LYS A 24 -19.98 15.97 -2.93
N GLY A 25 -19.84 16.53 -1.74
CA GLY A 25 -20.62 16.14 -0.55
C GLY A 25 -20.12 14.89 0.16
N SER A 26 -18.97 14.34 -0.24
CA SER A 26 -18.27 13.21 0.41
C SER A 26 -16.83 13.55 0.77
N GLU A 27 -16.49 14.84 0.91
CA GLU A 27 -15.14 15.32 1.20
C GLU A 27 -14.61 14.80 2.54
N ASP A 28 -15.46 14.76 3.57
CA ASP A 28 -15.12 14.20 4.89
C ASP A 28 -14.77 12.72 4.78
N LEU A 29 -15.49 11.96 3.94
CA LEU A 29 -15.21 10.55 3.72
C LEU A 29 -13.85 10.35 3.04
N VAL A 30 -13.52 11.19 2.05
CA VAL A 30 -12.24 11.17 1.34
C VAL A 30 -11.06 11.45 2.28
N THR A 31 -11.21 12.38 3.22
CA THR A 31 -10.14 12.73 4.17
C THR A 31 -10.08 11.80 5.39
N SER A 32 -11.08 10.93 5.58
CA SER A 32 -11.14 9.94 6.65
C SER A 32 -10.31 8.67 6.37
N VAL A 33 -10.23 7.75 7.34
CA VAL A 33 -9.62 6.42 7.21
C VAL A 33 -10.25 5.54 6.11
N ALA A 34 -11.44 5.90 5.63
CA ALA A 34 -12.06 5.22 4.49
C ALA A 34 -11.41 5.63 3.15
N GLY A 35 -10.87 6.85 3.06
CA GLY A 35 -10.27 7.42 1.85
C GLY A 35 -8.78 7.15 1.69
N TRP A 36 -8.07 6.95 2.79
CA TRP A 36 -6.62 6.74 2.84
C TRP A 36 -6.21 6.27 4.23
N GLU A 37 -4.91 6.07 4.44
CA GLU A 37 -4.34 5.63 5.71
C GLU A 37 -3.42 6.71 6.30
N PRO A 38 -3.92 7.55 7.24
CA PRO A 38 -3.13 8.61 7.85
C PRO A 38 -1.86 8.08 8.51
N GLY A 39 -0.71 8.63 8.14
CA GLY A 39 0.59 8.25 8.68
C GLY A 39 1.28 7.06 7.98
N ALA A 40 0.57 6.29 7.15
CA ALA A 40 1.16 5.17 6.41
C ALA A 40 2.30 5.63 5.48
N LEU A 41 2.08 6.73 4.74
CA LEU A 41 3.11 7.29 3.86
C LEU A 41 4.33 7.80 4.65
N ASN A 42 4.13 8.44 5.80
CA ASN A 42 5.21 8.92 6.65
C ASN A 42 6.07 7.76 7.17
N LEU A 43 5.42 6.69 7.63
CA LEU A 43 6.11 5.47 8.06
C LEU A 43 6.89 4.83 6.90
N ALA A 44 6.26 4.70 5.74
CA ALA A 44 6.88 4.13 4.55
C ALA A 44 8.12 4.95 4.09
N GLN A 45 8.03 6.28 4.14
CA GLN A 45 9.16 7.17 3.86
C GLN A 45 10.31 6.99 4.87
N GLY A 46 9.99 6.88 6.17
CA GLY A 46 10.98 6.64 7.21
C GLY A 46 11.72 5.32 7.02
N LEU A 47 10.99 4.25 6.68
CA LEU A 47 11.57 2.93 6.37
C LEU A 47 12.43 2.99 5.09
N ALA A 48 11.95 3.64 4.03
CA ALA A 48 12.67 3.80 2.77
C ALA A 48 14.00 4.53 2.96
N MET A 49 14.01 5.60 3.76
CA MET A 49 15.22 6.32 4.11
C MET A 49 16.16 5.45 4.96
N LYS A 50 15.64 4.75 5.98
CA LYS A 50 16.46 3.90 6.86
C LYS A 50 17.15 2.75 6.12
N PHE A 51 16.45 2.13 5.18
CA PHE A 51 16.99 1.02 4.38
C PHE A 51 17.66 1.47 3.08
N SER A 52 17.72 2.78 2.82
CA SER A 52 18.27 3.35 1.57
C SER A 52 17.68 2.69 0.32
N THR A 53 16.35 2.55 0.31
CA THR A 53 15.61 1.82 -0.72
C THR A 53 14.43 2.66 -1.24
N PRO A 54 13.86 2.39 -2.43
CA PRO A 54 12.86 3.24 -3.02
C PRO A 54 11.52 2.99 -2.32
N LEU A 55 10.69 4.02 -2.41
CA LEU A 55 9.30 3.99 -2.01
C LEU A 55 8.44 4.13 -3.26
N ILE A 56 7.52 3.21 -3.46
CA ILE A 56 6.47 3.31 -4.49
C ILE A 56 5.14 3.46 -3.76
N HIS A 57 4.39 4.52 -4.04
CA HIS A 57 3.15 4.79 -3.33
C HIS A 57 2.00 5.15 -4.27
N GLY A 58 0.77 4.92 -3.80
CA GLY A 58 -0.43 5.35 -4.49
C GLY A 58 -0.51 6.88 -4.61
N ASP A 59 -1.12 7.35 -5.68
CA ASP A 59 -1.29 8.79 -5.99
C ASP A 59 -2.75 9.25 -5.98
N VAL A 60 -3.68 8.37 -5.62
CA VAL A 60 -5.12 8.64 -5.51
C VAL A 60 -5.73 8.01 -4.26
N THR A 61 -6.86 8.56 -3.81
CA THR A 61 -7.68 7.96 -2.76
C THR A 61 -8.14 6.55 -3.15
N ARG A 62 -8.13 5.63 -2.18
CA ARG A 62 -8.65 4.27 -2.37
C ARG A 62 -10.15 4.24 -2.69
N LEU A 63 -10.88 5.32 -2.37
CA LEU A 63 -12.29 5.44 -2.74
C LEU A 63 -12.48 5.65 -4.25
N LEU A 64 -11.47 6.14 -4.95
CA LEU A 64 -11.50 6.22 -6.41
C LEU A 64 -11.07 4.89 -7.01
N LEU A 65 -9.91 4.39 -6.58
CA LEU A 65 -9.32 3.14 -7.03
C LEU A 65 -8.43 2.59 -5.91
N ASP A 66 -8.80 1.43 -5.37
CA ASP A 66 -8.02 0.74 -4.34
C ASP A 66 -6.92 -0.10 -5.01
N LEU A 67 -5.66 0.32 -4.82
CA LEU A 67 -4.47 -0.30 -5.44
C LEU A 67 -4.05 -1.61 -4.77
N ASP A 68 -4.64 -1.95 -3.63
CA ASP A 68 -4.36 -3.18 -2.89
C ASP A 68 -5.34 -4.31 -3.27
N HIS A 69 -6.38 -3.98 -4.03
CA HIS A 69 -7.43 -4.91 -4.45
C HIS A 69 -7.54 -5.05 -5.96
N ASP A 70 -8.08 -6.18 -6.38
CA ASP A 70 -8.32 -6.52 -7.78
C ASP A 70 -9.80 -6.72 -8.12
N ASN A 71 -10.08 -6.75 -9.43
CA ASN A 71 -11.40 -6.92 -10.02
C ASN A 71 -12.42 -5.92 -9.48
N GLU A 72 -13.62 -6.37 -9.11
CA GLU A 72 -14.67 -5.49 -8.59
C GLU A 72 -14.34 -4.91 -7.21
N LYS A 73 -13.44 -5.54 -6.44
CA LYS A 73 -13.11 -5.09 -5.08
C LYS A 73 -12.31 -3.79 -5.05
N ARG A 74 -11.70 -3.40 -6.18
CA ARG A 74 -10.94 -2.14 -6.27
C ARG A 74 -11.83 -0.89 -6.34
N TRP A 75 -13.12 -1.07 -6.61
CA TRP A 75 -14.07 0.03 -6.74
C TRP A 75 -14.84 0.23 -5.44
N SER A 76 -14.86 1.46 -4.96
CA SER A 76 -15.72 1.82 -3.83
C SER A 76 -17.17 1.96 -4.28
N LYS A 77 -18.10 2.13 -3.34
CA LYS A 77 -19.50 2.46 -3.66
C LYS A 77 -19.62 3.71 -4.55
N ILE A 78 -18.70 4.66 -4.41
CA ILE A 78 -18.69 5.90 -5.19
C ILE A 78 -18.19 5.61 -6.61
N SER A 79 -17.02 4.99 -6.74
CA SER A 79 -16.37 4.75 -8.05
C SER A 79 -16.95 3.57 -8.83
N ALA A 80 -17.73 2.69 -8.19
CA ALA A 80 -18.43 1.59 -8.86
C ALA A 80 -19.43 2.09 -9.92
N THR A 81 -19.97 3.29 -9.74
CA THR A 81 -20.95 3.92 -10.66
C THR A 81 -20.31 4.50 -11.93
N LEU A 82 -18.98 4.57 -12.00
CA LEU A 82 -18.28 5.13 -13.14
C LEU A 82 -18.51 4.31 -14.42
N PRO A 83 -18.63 4.96 -15.59
CA PRO A 83 -18.66 4.27 -16.87
C PRO A 83 -17.41 3.41 -17.07
N GLU A 84 -17.56 2.28 -17.74
CA GLU A 84 -16.46 1.32 -17.96
C GLU A 84 -15.26 1.96 -18.69
N ALA A 85 -15.52 2.82 -19.67
CA ALA A 85 -14.48 3.56 -20.37
C ALA A 85 -13.64 4.45 -19.43
N THR A 86 -14.23 4.95 -18.35
CA THR A 86 -13.55 5.75 -17.33
C THR A 86 -12.76 4.86 -16.37
N LYS A 87 -13.33 3.71 -15.98
CA LYS A 87 -12.64 2.69 -15.16
C LYS A 87 -11.36 2.19 -15.85
N VAL A 88 -11.43 1.88 -17.14
CA VAL A 88 -10.25 1.48 -17.95
C VAL A 88 -9.15 2.56 -17.91
N LYS A 89 -9.51 3.84 -18.02
CA LYS A 89 -8.53 4.94 -17.94
C LYS A 89 -7.91 5.07 -16.56
N LEU A 90 -8.67 4.84 -15.49
CA LEU A 90 -8.16 4.84 -14.12
C LEU A 90 -7.14 3.72 -13.91
N ILE A 91 -7.47 2.50 -14.36
CA ILE A 91 -6.57 1.34 -14.31
C ILE A 91 -5.28 1.64 -15.06
N GLU A 92 -5.36 2.17 -16.28
CA GLU A 92 -4.17 2.47 -17.09
C GLU A 92 -3.26 3.51 -16.43
N ARG A 93 -3.86 4.57 -15.89
CA ARG A 93 -3.12 5.73 -15.39
C ARG A 93 -2.52 5.50 -14.00
N HIS A 94 -3.23 4.77 -13.14
CA HIS A 94 -2.89 4.66 -11.72
C HIS A 94 -2.43 3.23 -11.39
N GLU A 95 -3.28 2.22 -11.63
CA GLU A 95 -2.96 0.84 -11.26
C GLU A 95 -1.77 0.29 -12.06
N LYS A 96 -1.80 0.36 -13.39
CA LYS A 96 -0.71 -0.15 -14.22
C LYS A 96 0.60 0.56 -13.94
N LYS A 97 0.56 1.90 -13.82
CA LYS A 97 1.76 2.69 -13.46
C LYS A 97 2.36 2.23 -12.13
N PHE A 98 1.52 2.00 -11.11
CA PHE A 98 1.95 1.53 -9.80
C PHE A 98 2.53 0.11 -9.87
N ARG A 99 1.83 -0.83 -10.51
CA ARG A 99 2.28 -2.23 -10.66
C ARG A 99 3.57 -2.34 -11.49
N MET A 100 3.67 -1.61 -12.60
CA MET A 100 4.87 -1.59 -13.44
C MET A 100 6.09 -1.04 -12.69
N ALA A 101 5.91 -0.01 -11.84
CA ALA A 101 7.01 0.49 -11.02
C ALA A 101 7.53 -0.57 -10.04
N ILE A 102 6.62 -1.35 -9.43
CA ILE A 102 6.96 -2.46 -8.53
C ILE A 102 7.71 -3.55 -9.31
N GLU A 103 7.14 -4.01 -10.43
CA GLU A 103 7.75 -5.05 -11.26
C GLU A 103 9.13 -4.65 -11.78
N GLN A 104 9.27 -3.41 -12.28
CA GLN A 104 10.56 -2.90 -12.73
C GLN A 104 11.58 -2.92 -11.61
N ARG A 105 11.19 -2.47 -10.42
CA ARG A 105 12.11 -2.44 -9.28
C ARG A 105 12.50 -3.84 -8.80
N LEU A 106 11.54 -4.77 -8.75
CA LEU A 106 11.84 -6.17 -8.44
C LEU A 106 12.82 -6.77 -9.45
N MET A 107 12.62 -6.55 -10.74
CA MET A 107 13.54 -7.01 -11.79
C MET A 107 14.95 -6.43 -11.65
N GLU A 108 15.08 -5.15 -11.26
CA GLU A 108 16.36 -4.51 -11.02
C GLU A 108 17.07 -5.09 -9.78
N ASP A 109 16.32 -5.34 -8.71
CA ASP A 109 16.86 -5.89 -7.47
C ASP A 109 17.27 -7.36 -7.62
N PHE A 110 16.52 -8.19 -8.35
CA PHE A 110 16.88 -9.59 -8.60
C PHE A 110 18.16 -9.74 -9.45
N LYS A 111 18.58 -8.71 -10.19
CA LYS A 111 19.88 -8.72 -10.90
C LYS A 111 21.07 -8.56 -9.95
N ARG A 112 20.85 -7.95 -8.77
CA ARG A 112 21.90 -7.54 -7.83
C ARG A 112 21.86 -8.32 -6.51
N HIS A 113 20.71 -8.90 -6.19
CA HIS A 113 20.42 -9.54 -4.92
C HIS A 113 19.80 -10.93 -5.14
N THR A 114 20.14 -11.87 -4.27
CA THR A 114 19.61 -13.25 -4.29
C THR A 114 18.17 -13.34 -3.79
N SER A 115 17.71 -12.33 -3.04
CA SER A 115 16.37 -12.24 -2.49
C SER A 115 15.95 -10.80 -2.28
N VAL A 116 14.63 -10.57 -2.32
CA VAL A 116 13.99 -9.26 -2.08
C VAL A 116 12.89 -9.44 -1.06
N ILE A 117 12.84 -8.54 -0.07
CA ILE A 117 11.76 -8.45 0.91
C ILE A 117 10.90 -7.26 0.49
N HIS A 118 9.68 -7.54 0.04
CA HIS A 118 8.71 -6.51 -0.32
C HIS A 118 7.79 -6.23 0.88
N LEU A 119 7.89 -5.02 1.43
CA LEU A 119 7.08 -4.54 2.54
C LEU A 119 5.97 -3.62 2.00
N ILE A 120 4.72 -4.02 2.22
CA ILE A 120 3.55 -3.19 1.95
C ILE A 120 3.15 -2.55 3.28
N ILE A 121 3.16 -1.22 3.33
CA ILE A 121 2.94 -0.46 4.56
C ILE A 121 1.49 -0.02 4.64
N HIS A 122 0.84 -0.45 5.72
CA HIS A 122 -0.49 -0.04 6.10
C HIS A 122 -0.54 0.52 7.52
N THR A 123 -1.55 1.32 7.81
CA THR A 123 -1.91 1.71 9.19
C THR A 123 -3.37 1.39 9.46
N ALA A 124 -3.65 0.80 10.61
CA ALA A 124 -5.01 0.60 11.10
C ALA A 124 -5.41 1.73 12.07
N PRO A 125 -6.72 1.99 12.27
CA PRO A 125 -7.19 2.80 13.39
C PRO A 125 -6.60 2.29 14.70
N ILE A 126 -6.34 3.21 15.64
CA ILE A 126 -5.65 2.95 16.91
C ILE A 126 -6.24 1.71 17.61
N ALA A 127 -5.50 0.61 17.55
CA ALA A 127 -5.69 -0.61 18.32
C ALA A 127 -4.33 -0.97 18.92
N ASP A 128 -4.11 -0.54 20.17
CA ASP A 128 -2.99 -0.89 21.07
C ASP A 128 -1.63 -1.16 20.42
N GLY A 129 -1.12 -0.25 19.56
CA GLY A 129 0.25 -0.31 19.03
C GLY A 129 0.62 -1.56 18.21
N SER A 130 -0.36 -2.42 17.91
CA SER A 130 -0.12 -3.75 17.34
C SER A 130 0.51 -3.70 15.95
N ILE A 131 1.53 -4.55 15.75
CA ILE A 131 2.16 -4.78 14.45
C ILE A 131 1.70 -6.15 13.94
N ILE A 132 1.01 -6.14 12.80
CA ILE A 132 0.59 -7.37 12.10
C ILE A 132 1.54 -7.60 10.92
N LEU A 133 2.13 -8.79 10.85
CA LEU A 133 2.95 -9.23 9.74
C LEU A 133 2.23 -10.33 8.97
N GLU A 134 1.72 -9.99 7.79
CA GLU A 134 1.15 -10.96 6.85
C GLU A 134 2.21 -11.34 5.82
N TYR A 135 2.44 -12.63 5.62
CA TYR A 135 3.47 -13.11 4.70
C TYR A 135 3.11 -14.41 4.02
N SER A 136 3.67 -14.62 2.82
CA SER A 136 3.59 -15.90 2.11
C SER A 136 4.53 -16.92 2.74
N SER A 137 4.25 -18.23 2.62
CA SER A 137 4.92 -19.35 3.32
C SER A 137 6.42 -19.57 3.03
N SER A 138 7.15 -18.57 2.54
CA SER A 138 8.60 -18.63 2.37
C SER A 138 9.34 -18.72 3.71
N ASP A 139 10.41 -19.51 3.76
CA ASP A 139 11.25 -19.64 4.96
C ASP A 139 11.87 -18.31 5.39
N HIS A 140 12.21 -17.44 4.44
CA HIS A 140 12.75 -16.11 4.73
C HIS A 140 11.73 -15.25 5.46
N ALA A 141 10.47 -15.26 5.04
CA ALA A 141 9.44 -14.46 5.68
C ALA A 141 9.12 -14.97 7.10
N ARG A 142 9.13 -16.30 7.30
CA ARG A 142 9.01 -16.88 8.65
C ARG A 142 10.15 -16.44 9.57
N ILE A 143 11.40 -16.50 9.11
CA ILE A 143 12.56 -16.06 9.90
C ILE A 143 12.44 -14.58 10.29
N ILE A 144 11.99 -13.72 9.36
CA ILE A 144 11.78 -12.29 9.62
C ILE A 144 10.66 -12.07 10.65
N ALA A 145 9.54 -12.80 10.52
CA ALA A 145 8.44 -12.72 11.48
C ALA A 145 8.89 -13.14 12.89
N GLU A 146 9.57 -14.28 13.01
CA GLU A 146 10.11 -14.77 14.29
C GLU A 146 11.12 -13.78 14.90
N ALA A 147 12.04 -13.24 14.09
CA ALA A 147 13.00 -12.23 14.55
C ALA A 147 12.30 -10.95 15.00
N THR A 148 11.24 -10.52 14.31
CA THR A 148 10.48 -9.32 14.67
C THR A 148 9.74 -9.52 15.99
N VAL A 149 9.13 -10.69 16.19
CA VAL A 149 8.49 -11.08 17.46
C VAL A 149 9.46 -11.02 18.63
N ASN A 150 10.68 -11.53 18.45
CA ASN A 150 11.68 -11.60 19.50
C ASN A 150 12.30 -10.24 19.87
N ASN A 151 12.24 -9.26 18.97
CA ASN A 151 12.87 -7.94 19.16
C ASN A 151 11.88 -6.83 19.52
N LEU A 152 10.58 -7.10 19.45
CA LEU A 152 9.53 -6.18 19.89
C LEU A 152 9.12 -6.49 21.34
N PRO A 153 8.80 -5.48 22.15
CA PRO A 153 8.33 -5.69 23.51
C PRO A 153 7.06 -6.57 23.50
N ALA A 154 7.00 -7.53 24.43
CA ALA A 154 6.11 -8.70 24.42
C ALA A 154 4.59 -8.43 24.48
N SER A 155 4.11 -7.18 24.42
CA SER A 155 2.71 -6.84 24.65
C SER A 155 1.81 -6.80 23.41
N GLU A 156 2.34 -6.84 22.18
CA GLU A 156 1.56 -6.34 21.03
C GLU A 156 1.73 -7.12 19.71
N ILE A 157 1.79 -8.47 19.74
CA ILE A 157 1.91 -9.26 18.51
C ILE A 157 0.93 -10.43 18.46
N THR A 158 0.02 -10.36 17.49
CA THR A 158 -0.81 -11.48 17.04
C THR A 158 -0.40 -11.83 15.61
N SER A 159 0.18 -13.03 15.41
CA SER A 159 0.35 -13.62 14.08
C SER A 159 -0.99 -14.23 13.64
N ARG A 160 -1.48 -13.89 12.44
CA ARG A 160 -2.57 -14.59 11.77
C ARG A 160 -2.15 -15.04 10.40
#